data_AF-A0A832V4I0-F1
#
_entry.id   AF-A0A832V4I0-F1
#
_cell.length_a   1.000
_cell.length_b   1.000
_cell.length_c   1.000
_cell.angle_alpha   90.00
_cell.angle_beta   90.00
_cell.angle_gamma   90.00
#
_symmetry.space_group_name_H-M   'P 1'
#
loop_
_entity.id
_entity.type
_entity.pdbx_description
1 polymer ?
#
loop_
_entity_poly.entity_id
_entity_poly.type
_entity_poly.pdbx_seq_one_letter_code
_entity_poly.pdbx_strand_id
1 'polypeptide(L)' 'MGKLNDKLQKYVRIMRIAKKPGGHEFKTILKVTGLGIFLIGFLGFIIKLLARLF' A
#
# COMPACT_ATOMS: atom_id res chain seq x y z
N MET A 1 -2.17 -37.10 0.66
CA MET A 1 -1.28 -35.93 0.85
C MET A 1 -1.15 -34.96 -0.36
N GLY A 2 -1.85 -35.13 -1.49
CA GLY A 2 -1.47 -34.43 -2.76
C GLY A 2 -2.04 -33.03 -3.05
N LYS A 3 -3.18 -32.61 -2.48
CA LYS A 3 -3.90 -31.41 -2.98
C LYS A 3 -3.35 -30.06 -2.50
N LEU A 4 -2.70 -30.01 -1.33
CA LEU A 4 -2.24 -28.75 -0.73
C LEU A 4 -0.92 -28.28 -1.36
N ASN A 5 0.00 -29.22 -1.59
CA ASN A 5 1.29 -28.95 -2.22
C ASN A 5 1.12 -28.41 -3.65
N ASP A 6 0.15 -28.94 -4.41
CA ASP A 6 -0.18 -28.44 -5.75
C ASP A 6 -0.70 -27.00 -5.74
N LYS A 7 -1.50 -26.62 -4.72
CA LYS A 7 -1.97 -25.24 -4.56
C LYS A 7 -0.82 -24.29 -4.24
N LEU A 8 0.07 -24.69 -3.32
CA LEU A 8 1.25 -23.90 -2.96
C LEU A 8 2.19 -23.69 -4.16
N GLN A 9 2.43 -24.74 -4.95
CA GLN A 9 3.18 -24.67 -6.20
C GLN A 9 2.59 -23.65 -7.18
N LYS A 10 1.25 -23.63 -7.33
CA LYS A 10 0.56 -22.63 -8.17
C LYS A 10 0.77 -21.20 -7.66
N TYR A 11 0.66 -20.95 -6.36
CA TYR A 11 0.88 -19.62 -5.79
C TYR A 11 2.31 -19.13 -5.97
N VAL A 12 3.30 -20.02 -5.79
CA VAL A 12 4.71 -19.69 -6.05
C VAL A 12 4.95 -19.31 -7.50
N ARG A 13 4.31 -20.02 -8.46
CA ARG A 13 4.40 -19.68 -9.88
C ARG A 13 3.84 -18.28 -10.17
N ILE A 14 2.71 -17.93 -9.56
CA ILE A 14 2.10 -16.60 -9.70
C ILE A 14 3.03 -15.51 -9.15
N MET A 15 3.61 -15.70 -7.95
CA MET A 15 4.57 -14.76 -7.37
C MET A 15 5.83 -14.57 -8.22
N ARG A 16 6.26 -15.61 -8.95
CA ARG A 16 7.40 -15.53 -9.89
C ARG A 16 7.07 -14.79 -11.18
N ILE A 17 5.81 -14.84 -11.63
CA ILE A 17 5.35 -14.15 -12.86
C ILE A 17 5.00 -12.68 -12.56
N ALA A 18 4.61 -12.36 -11.33
CA ALA A 18 4.31 -10.99 -10.93
C ALA A 18 5.55 -10.08 -11.09
N LYS A 19 5.38 -8.98 -11.82
CA LYS A 19 6.45 -7.99 -12.02
C LYS A 19 6.75 -7.28 -10.70
N LYS A 20 7.96 -7.47 -10.17
CA LYS A 20 8.43 -6.69 -9.01
C LYS A 20 8.56 -5.23 -9.43
N PRO A 21 7.96 -4.27 -8.70
CA PRO A 21 8.06 -2.86 -9.04
C PRO A 21 9.53 -2.42 -9.00
N GLY A 22 9.92 -1.61 -9.98
CA GLY A 22 11.26 -1.01 -10.00
C GLY A 22 11.44 0.03 -8.89
N GLY A 23 12.69 0.35 -8.55
CA GLY A 23 12.99 1.36 -7.52
C GLY A 23 12.44 2.76 -7.84
N HIS A 24 12.32 3.11 -9.13
CA HIS A 24 11.73 4.37 -9.56
C HIS A 24 10.19 4.36 -9.44
N GLU A 25 9.54 3.33 -9.96
CA GLU A 25 8.08 3.15 -9.88
C GLU A 25 7.60 3.17 -8.42
N PHE A 26 8.32 2.45 -7.53
CA PHE A 26 8.01 2.43 -6.09
C PHE A 26 8.11 3.82 -5.46
N LYS A 27 9.17 4.58 -5.75
CA LYS A 27 9.35 5.94 -5.21
C LYS A 27 8.26 6.89 -5.69
N THR A 28 7.82 6.77 -6.94
CA THR A 28 6.74 7.61 -7.49
C THR A 28 5.42 7.31 -6.79
N ILE A 29 5.05 6.04 -6.66
CA ILE A 29 3.84 5.61 -5.95
C ILE A 29 3.89 6.06 -4.48
N LEU A 30 5.05 5.89 -3.82
CA LEU A 30 5.24 6.28 -2.42
C LEU A 30 5.06 7.78 -2.21
N LYS A 31 5.61 8.62 -3.11
CA LYS A 31 5.47 10.08 -3.03
C LYS A 31 4.01 10.51 -3.18
N VAL A 32 3.31 9.99 -4.19
CA VAL A 32 1.91 10.34 -4.46
C VAL A 32 1.00 9.87 -3.33
N THR A 33 1.16 8.63 -2.88
CA THR A 33 0.38 8.05 -1.78
C THR A 33 0.68 8.77 -0.46
N GLY A 34 1.95 9.08 -0.20
CA GLY A 34 2.37 9.82 0.99
C GLY A 34 1.76 11.22 1.05
N LEU A 35 1.71 11.94 -0.07
CA LEU A 35 1.04 13.24 -0.16
C LEU A 35 -0.46 13.13 0.10
N GLY A 36 -1.13 12.11 -0.44
CA GLY A 36 -2.56 11.87 -0.19
C GLY A 36 -2.88 11.60 1.27
N ILE A 37 -2.11 10.71 1.92
CA ILE A 37 -2.27 10.40 3.35
C ILE A 37 -2.02 11.65 4.20
N PHE A 38 -0.96 12.41 3.88
CA PHE A 38 -0.63 13.63 4.59
C PHE A 38 -1.75 14.67 4.49
N LEU A 39 -2.29 14.91 3.29
CA LEU A 39 -3.39 15.86 3.09
C LEU A 39 -4.64 15.49 3.89
N ILE A 40 -5.08 14.22 3.80
CA ILE A 40 -6.27 13.74 4.50
C ILE A 40 -6.06 13.78 6.02
N GLY A 41 -4.90 13.34 6.51
CA GLY A 41 -4.55 13.38 7.92
C GLY A 41 -4.44 14.81 8.46
N PHE A 42 -3.88 15.73 7.68
CA PHE A 42 -3.78 17.14 8.03
C PHE A 42 -5.15 17.81 8.08
N LEU A 43 -6.04 17.54 7.11
CA LEU A 43 -7.42 18.04 7.15
C LEU A 43 -8.15 17.57 8.41
N GLY A 44 -8.09 16.27 8.73
CA GLY A 44 -8.69 15.72 9.94
C GLY A 44 -8.09 16.31 11.22
N PHE A 45 -6.77 16.55 11.22
CA PHE A 45 -6.08 17.20 12.32
C PHE A 45 -6.57 18.65 12.52
N ILE A 46 -6.69 19.44 11.46
CA ILE A 46 -7.19 20.82 11.53
C ILE A 46 -8.63 20.87 12.05
N ILE A 47 -9.52 20.00 11.55
CA ILE A 47 -10.90 19.92 12.04
C ILE A 47 -10.92 19.64 13.54
N LYS A 48 -10.13 18.67 14.00
CA LYS A 48 -10.06 18.31 15.42
C LYS A 48 -9.41 19.39 16.28
N LEU A 49 -8.44 20.11 15.75
CA LEU A 49 -7.77 21.22 16.44
C LEU A 49 -8.76 22.37 16.66
N LEU A 50 -9.51 22.74 15.62
CA LEU A 50 -10.55 23.77 15.70
C LEU A 50 -11.68 23.36 16.65
N ALA A 51 -12.17 22.12 16.56
CA ALA A 51 -13.22 21.60 17.44
C ALA A 51 -12.79 21.41 18.92
N ARG A 52 -11.49 21.44 19.21
CA ARG A 52 -10.97 21.46 20.59
C ARG A 52 -10.78 22.88 21.11
N LEU A 53 -10.51 23.82 20.22
CA LEU A 53 -10.18 25.21 20.56
C LEU A 53 -11.43 26.08 20.74
N PHE A 54 -12.46 25.85 19.93
CA PHE A 54 -13.83 26.35 20.13
C PHE A 54 -14.61 25.38 21.03
#